data_AF-A0A978W049-F1
#
_entry.id   AF-A0A978W049-F1
#
_cell.length_a   1.000
_cell.length_b   1.000
_cell.length_c   1.000
_cell.angle_alpha   90.00
_cell.angle_beta   90.00
_cell.angle_gamma   90.00
#
_symmetry.space_group_name_H-M   'P 1'
#
loop_
_entity.id
_entity.type
_entity.pdbx_description
1 polymer ?
#
loop_
_entity_poly.entity_id
_entity_poly.type
_entity_poly.pdbx_seq_one_letter_code
_entity_poly.pdbx_strand_id
1 'polypeptide(L)'
;MLKILVALSLIASSSLFSTCYAQTCNSHTFSSNQNFATCNDLPYLNSFLYWNYDQATGKLQMAFRQTGVTSSTWVSWAINPTAAQMPGSQCLVAYPKSDGTPHVYTSPIGNSYSTSLAEGNLTYQVSDLTATYQNSEMVIFATWSLPTTTATINQVWQSGPLSGGNPGQHGSAAANLNSKGTVNLLSGQTQSQAGGNSRTRKRNIHGVLNAVSWGILMPLGAIIARYLKVFKSADPAWFYLHITCQTSAYIIGVAGWATGLKLGSDNGKIQYDAHRNIGITLFCLGTLQVFALLLRPKPDHKYRLYWNIYHHTVGYVVIILSIINIFKGLDILDPEKKWKDSYIGIIIALGAIAVLLEAYTWFIVLKRKRSEGKVQYNGTNGVNGHGARQQQGV
;
A
#
# COMPACT_ATOMS: atom_id res chain seq x y z
N MET A 1 18.20 -12.53 -27.73
CA MET A 1 16.88 -12.00 -27.31
C MET A 1 16.64 -12.02 -25.81
N LEU A 2 16.99 -13.08 -25.06
CA LEU A 2 16.77 -13.16 -23.60
C LEU A 2 17.54 -12.10 -22.77
N LYS A 3 18.70 -11.64 -23.24
CA LYS A 3 19.51 -10.61 -22.56
C LYS A 3 18.96 -9.17 -22.71
N ILE A 4 18.15 -8.91 -23.75
CA ILE A 4 17.63 -7.57 -24.06
C ILE A 4 16.35 -7.29 -23.26
N LEU A 5 15.53 -8.32 -22.99
CA LEU A 5 14.33 -8.21 -22.15
C LEU A 5 14.62 -7.93 -20.67
N VAL A 6 15.77 -8.39 -20.15
CA VAL A 6 16.17 -8.14 -18.75
C VAL A 6 16.73 -6.72 -18.57
N ALA A 7 17.40 -6.16 -19.59
CA ALA A 7 17.98 -4.82 -19.53
C ALA A 7 16.91 -3.71 -19.62
N LEU A 8 15.84 -3.92 -20.40
CA LEU A 8 14.74 -2.94 -20.53
C LEU A 8 13.88 -2.82 -19.26
N SER A 9 13.87 -3.84 -18.40
CA SER A 9 13.16 -3.83 -17.10
C SER A 9 13.85 -2.96 -16.04
N LEU A 10 15.18 -2.81 -16.12
CA LEU A 10 15.97 -2.09 -15.11
C LEU A 10 16.07 -0.57 -15.38
N ILE A 11 15.88 -0.13 -16.62
CA ILE A 11 16.09 1.29 -17.01
C ILE A 11 14.82 2.15 -16.84
N ALA A 12 13.63 1.54 -16.79
CA ALA A 12 12.37 2.27 -16.61
C ALA A 12 12.08 2.73 -15.17
N SER A 13 12.95 2.42 -14.20
CA SER A 13 12.71 2.65 -12.76
C SER A 13 13.39 3.91 -12.20
N SER A 14 14.15 4.69 -13.00
CA SER A 14 15.05 5.74 -12.48
C SER A 14 14.74 7.17 -12.92
N SER A 15 13.66 7.42 -13.65
CA SER A 15 13.31 8.78 -14.07
C SER A 15 11.92 9.13 -13.56
N LEU A 16 11.86 9.94 -12.49
CA LEU A 16 10.87 10.99 -12.18
C LEU A 16 10.98 11.37 -10.69
N PHE A 17 11.98 12.19 -10.34
CA PHE A 17 11.95 12.99 -9.12
C PHE A 17 12.04 14.46 -9.53
N SER A 18 10.89 15.09 -9.76
CA SER A 18 10.82 16.54 -9.82
C SER A 18 10.88 17.07 -8.39
N THR A 19 11.99 17.70 -8.03
CA THR A 19 12.16 18.40 -6.75
C THR A 19 11.34 19.70 -6.79
N CYS A 20 10.18 19.73 -6.14
CA CYS A 20 9.58 21.00 -5.74
C CYS A 20 10.36 21.55 -4.53
N TYR A 21 10.72 22.84 -4.57
CA TYR A 21 11.24 23.52 -3.38
C TYR A 21 10.10 23.60 -2.35
N ALA A 22 10.19 22.82 -1.28
CA ALA A 22 9.26 22.91 -0.16
C ALA A 22 9.60 24.16 0.68
N GLN A 23 8.61 25.03 0.92
CA GLN A 23 8.74 26.09 1.92
C GLN A 23 8.76 25.45 3.31
N THR A 24 9.76 25.77 4.12
CA THR A 24 9.87 25.32 5.53
C THR A 24 9.47 26.43 6.47
N CYS A 25 9.05 26.09 7.69
CA CYS A 25 8.56 27.05 8.67
C CYS A 25 9.62 28.09 9.03
N ASN A 26 10.90 27.69 9.07
CA ASN A 26 12.05 28.58 9.34
C ASN A 26 12.24 29.71 8.32
N SER A 27 11.69 29.57 7.11
CA SER A 27 11.81 30.58 6.05
C SER A 27 10.73 31.67 6.12
N HIS A 28 9.74 31.52 7.02
CA HIS A 28 8.63 32.44 7.13
C HIS A 28 8.89 33.50 8.21
N THR A 29 8.59 34.76 7.90
CA THR A 29 8.66 35.89 8.83
C THR A 29 7.29 36.53 8.95
N PHE A 30 6.82 36.74 10.17
CA PHE A 30 5.57 37.42 10.43
C PHE A 30 5.78 38.94 10.32
N SER A 31 4.78 39.63 9.77
CA SER A 31 4.84 41.07 9.47
C SER A 31 4.67 41.98 10.70
N SER A 32 4.25 41.42 11.83
CA SER A 32 4.25 42.08 13.14
C SER A 32 5.45 41.58 13.95
N ASN A 33 5.90 42.30 14.98
CA ASN A 33 6.99 41.91 15.91
C ASN A 33 6.75 40.58 16.69
N GLN A 34 5.90 39.69 16.18
CA GLN A 34 5.63 38.36 16.69
C GLN A 34 6.73 37.41 16.22
N ASN A 35 7.72 37.23 17.10
CA ASN A 35 8.78 36.26 16.92
C ASN A 35 8.44 34.98 17.68
N PHE A 36 8.51 33.84 17.00
CA PHE A 36 8.36 32.52 17.60
C PHE A 36 9.72 31.81 17.64
N ALA A 37 10.10 31.31 18.82
CA ALA A 37 11.35 30.62 19.06
C ALA A 37 11.37 29.22 18.43
N THR A 38 10.20 28.58 18.33
CA THR A 38 10.07 27.21 17.85
C THR A 38 9.04 27.14 16.73
N CYS A 39 9.31 26.32 15.71
CA CYS A 39 8.35 26.01 14.67
C CYS A 39 8.40 24.53 14.25
N ASN A 40 7.34 24.08 13.59
CA ASN A 40 7.21 22.73 13.07
C ASN A 40 6.48 22.71 11.72
N ASP A 41 7.12 22.07 10.75
CA ASP A 41 6.51 21.71 9.46
C ASP A 41 5.57 20.52 9.67
N LEU A 42 4.26 20.75 9.55
CA LEU A 42 3.29 19.66 9.71
C LEU A 42 3.27 18.83 8.41
N PRO A 43 3.28 17.49 8.50
CA PRO A 43 3.52 16.62 7.34
C PRO A 43 2.38 16.59 6.32
N TYR A 44 1.22 17.18 6.63
CA TYR A 44 0.02 17.11 5.81
C TYR A 44 -0.68 18.48 5.75
N LEU A 45 -1.41 18.70 4.66
CA LEU A 45 -2.27 19.87 4.42
C LEU A 45 -1.55 21.23 4.29
N ASN A 46 -0.25 21.23 3.95
CA ASN A 46 0.57 22.44 3.82
C ASN A 46 0.44 23.37 5.04
N SER A 47 0.51 22.76 6.21
CA SER A 47 0.28 23.40 7.50
C SER A 47 1.58 23.53 8.29
N PHE A 48 1.65 24.56 9.13
CA PHE A 48 2.84 24.92 9.89
C PHE A 48 2.42 25.42 11.27
N LEU A 49 3.16 25.03 12.30
CA LEU A 49 2.93 25.45 13.68
C LEU A 49 4.14 26.25 14.18
N TYR A 50 3.88 27.37 14.85
CA TYR A 50 4.88 28.23 15.47
C TYR A 50 4.48 28.50 16.90
N TRP A 51 5.42 28.52 17.84
CA TRP A 51 5.09 28.81 19.23
C TRP A 51 6.26 29.30 20.09
N ASN A 52 5.88 29.97 21.18
CA ASN A 52 6.66 30.22 22.38
C ASN A 52 5.93 29.57 23.55
N TYR A 53 6.64 28.80 24.36
CA TYR A 53 6.05 28.14 25.53
C TYR A 53 6.80 28.52 26.81
N ASP A 54 6.07 29.08 27.77
CA ASP A 54 6.55 29.32 29.12
C ASP A 54 5.91 28.30 30.07
N GLN A 55 6.70 27.31 30.49
CA GLN A 55 6.23 26.24 31.37
C GLN A 55 5.89 26.73 32.79
N ALA A 56 6.56 27.78 33.27
CA ALA A 56 6.33 28.28 34.62
C ALA A 56 4.93 28.90 34.75
N THR A 57 4.44 29.54 33.68
CA THR A 57 3.10 30.14 33.63
C THR A 57 2.08 29.28 32.89
N GLY A 58 2.52 28.24 32.17
CA GLY A 58 1.67 27.39 31.33
C GLY A 58 1.17 28.10 30.06
N LYS A 59 1.72 29.27 29.72
CA LYS A 59 1.29 30.05 28.55
C LYS A 59 1.95 29.54 27.27
N LEU A 60 1.12 29.11 26.33
CA LEU A 60 1.52 28.73 24.97
C LEU A 60 1.02 29.78 23.99
N GLN A 61 1.91 30.68 23.59
CA GLN A 61 1.66 31.61 22.49
C GLN A 61 1.96 30.90 21.18
N MET A 62 1.02 30.90 20.24
CA MET A 62 1.16 30.13 19.00
C MET A 62 0.61 30.83 17.76
N ALA A 63 1.11 30.40 16.60
CA ALA A 63 0.53 30.66 15.30
C ALA A 63 0.39 29.35 14.51
N PHE A 64 -0.78 29.09 13.95
CA PHE A 64 -1.01 28.02 12.99
C PHE A 64 -1.25 28.61 11.61
N ARG A 65 -0.39 28.25 10.66
CA ARG A 65 -0.42 28.75 9.28
C ARG A 65 -0.78 27.61 8.33
N GLN A 66 -1.69 27.87 7.40
CA GLN A 66 -2.00 26.95 6.30
C GLN A 66 -2.03 27.71 4.98
N THR A 67 -1.35 27.16 3.97
CA THR A 67 -1.25 27.73 2.63
C THR A 67 -2.19 27.04 1.63
N GLY A 68 -2.52 27.72 0.53
CA GLY A 68 -3.46 27.21 -0.48
C GLY A 68 -4.93 27.25 -0.03
N VAL A 69 -5.27 28.16 0.89
CA VAL A 69 -6.62 28.34 1.44
C VAL A 69 -7.45 29.21 0.49
N THR A 70 -8.59 28.70 0.06
CA THR A 70 -9.55 29.43 -0.80
C THR A 70 -10.62 30.14 0.02
N SER A 71 -11.39 31.04 -0.63
CA SER A 71 -12.53 31.71 0.00
C SER A 71 -13.65 30.75 0.45
N SER A 72 -13.65 29.52 -0.05
CA SER A 72 -14.59 28.45 0.32
C SER A 72 -13.97 27.38 1.22
N THR A 73 -12.91 27.70 1.96
CA THR A 73 -12.21 26.75 2.83
C THR A 73 -12.12 27.26 4.26
N TRP A 74 -12.55 26.43 5.22
CA TRP A 74 -12.22 26.64 6.63
C TRP A 74 -10.95 25.87 6.98
N VAL A 75 -10.21 26.36 7.97
CA VAL A 75 -9.05 25.70 8.57
C VAL A 75 -9.20 25.63 10.08
N SER A 76 -8.57 24.65 10.70
CA SER A 76 -8.60 24.48 12.14
C SER A 76 -7.33 23.81 12.66
N TRP A 77 -6.90 24.25 13.84
CA TRP A 77 -5.90 23.58 14.66
C TRP A 77 -6.45 23.40 16.07
N ALA A 78 -6.18 22.26 16.69
CA ALA A 78 -6.82 21.88 17.94
C ALA A 78 -5.88 21.14 18.88
N ILE A 79 -6.10 21.33 20.19
CA ILE A 79 -5.49 20.52 21.26
C ILE A 79 -6.51 19.50 21.74
N ASN A 80 -6.10 18.23 21.82
CA ASN A 80 -6.90 17.19 22.45
C ASN A 80 -6.28 16.77 23.79
N PRO A 81 -6.97 16.99 24.93
CA PRO A 81 -6.44 16.63 26.25
C PRO A 81 -6.18 15.13 26.45
N THR A 82 -6.81 14.26 25.65
CA THR A 82 -6.84 12.81 25.90
C THR A 82 -6.02 12.01 24.91
N ALA A 83 -6.14 12.29 23.60
CA ALA A 83 -5.46 11.52 22.55
C ALA A 83 -5.37 12.30 21.23
N ALA A 84 -4.40 11.97 20.37
CA ALA A 84 -4.30 12.54 19.02
C ALA A 84 -5.42 12.02 18.08
N GLN A 85 -6.63 12.56 18.22
CA GLN A 85 -7.83 12.23 17.46
C GLN A 85 -8.84 13.39 17.47
N MET A 86 -9.80 13.39 16.54
CA MET A 86 -10.81 14.45 16.43
C MET A 86 -11.78 14.50 17.63
N PRO A 87 -12.42 13.41 18.08
CA PRO A 87 -13.33 13.46 19.22
C PRO A 87 -12.63 13.94 20.51
N GLY A 88 -13.24 14.89 21.22
CA GLY A 88 -12.67 15.51 22.43
C GLY A 88 -11.68 16.66 22.16
N SER A 89 -11.53 17.10 20.91
CA SER A 89 -10.60 18.19 20.56
C SER A 89 -11.18 19.57 20.88
N GLN A 90 -10.30 20.47 21.31
CA GLN A 90 -10.58 21.87 21.56
C GLN A 90 -10.00 22.69 20.41
N CYS A 91 -10.86 23.21 19.55
CA CYS A 91 -10.47 23.70 18.24
C CYS A 91 -10.40 25.22 18.21
N LEU A 92 -9.39 25.74 17.52
CA LEU A 92 -9.42 27.07 16.92
C LEU A 92 -9.82 26.90 15.47
N VAL A 93 -10.85 27.62 15.03
CA VAL A 93 -11.37 27.53 13.66
C VAL A 93 -11.27 28.90 13.03
N ALA A 94 -10.82 28.96 11.78
CA ALA A 94 -10.83 30.20 11.01
C ALA A 94 -11.26 29.97 9.56
N TYR A 95 -11.90 30.98 8.98
CA TYR A 95 -12.26 30.98 7.58
C TYR A 95 -12.40 32.43 7.06
N PRO A 96 -12.23 32.66 5.75
CA PRO A 96 -12.47 33.97 5.14
C PRO A 96 -13.97 34.24 5.02
N LYS A 97 -14.42 35.42 5.45
CA LYS A 97 -15.79 35.91 5.21
C LYS A 97 -15.94 36.38 3.76
N SER A 98 -17.20 36.64 3.36
CA SER A 98 -17.53 37.16 2.02
C SER A 98 -16.88 38.52 1.72
N ASP A 99 -16.58 39.32 2.75
CA ASP A 99 -15.87 40.60 2.65
C ASP A 99 -14.33 40.44 2.55
N GLY A 100 -13.82 39.21 2.54
CA GLY A 100 -12.39 38.88 2.48
C GLY A 100 -11.66 38.95 3.82
N THR A 101 -12.30 39.46 4.88
CA THR A 101 -11.71 39.49 6.22
C THR A 101 -11.85 38.13 6.91
N PRO A 102 -10.89 37.72 7.75
CA PRO A 102 -10.97 36.45 8.44
C PRO A 102 -11.97 36.49 9.60
N HIS A 103 -12.69 35.39 9.78
CA HIS A 103 -13.40 35.09 11.02
C HIS A 103 -12.65 33.99 11.77
N VAL A 104 -12.53 34.12 13.08
CA VAL A 104 -11.82 33.16 13.94
C VAL A 104 -12.56 33.02 15.26
N TYR A 105 -12.67 31.79 15.75
CA TYR A 105 -13.43 31.47 16.95
C TYR A 105 -13.00 30.12 17.55
N THR A 106 -13.48 29.81 18.74
CA THR A 106 -13.23 28.54 19.43
C THR A 106 -14.39 27.56 19.26
N SER A 107 -14.11 26.27 19.13
CA SER A 107 -15.13 25.22 19.01
C SER A 107 -14.76 23.94 19.77
N PRO A 108 -15.57 23.51 20.76
CA PRO A 108 -15.37 22.23 21.43
C PRO A 108 -15.99 21.07 20.63
N ILE A 109 -15.22 20.01 20.41
CA ILE A 109 -15.74 18.76 19.83
C ILE A 109 -15.99 17.76 20.95
N GLY A 110 -17.23 17.27 21.06
CA GLY A 110 -17.60 16.21 22.01
C GLY A 110 -16.97 14.84 21.68
N ASN A 111 -17.43 13.79 22.35
CA ASN A 111 -16.92 12.42 22.17
C ASN A 111 -17.45 11.71 20.90
N SER A 112 -17.72 12.45 19.82
CA SER A 112 -18.26 11.92 18.57
C SER A 112 -17.53 12.49 17.35
N TYR A 113 -17.72 11.86 16.18
CA TYR A 113 -17.22 12.36 14.90
C TYR A 113 -18.19 13.32 14.20
N SER A 114 -19.37 13.55 14.77
CA SER A 114 -20.34 14.52 14.27
C SER A 114 -20.13 15.87 14.96
N THR A 115 -19.87 16.90 14.18
CA THR A 115 -19.76 18.29 14.65
C THR A 115 -20.08 19.25 13.51
N SER A 116 -20.71 20.37 13.84
CA SER A 116 -20.85 21.53 12.93
C SER A 116 -19.73 22.55 13.12
N LEU A 117 -18.73 22.26 13.97
CA LEU A 117 -17.75 23.22 14.48
C LEU A 117 -18.44 24.48 15.02
N ALA A 118 -19.50 24.28 15.83
CA ALA A 118 -20.23 25.37 16.47
C ALA A 118 -19.33 26.12 17.45
N GLU A 119 -19.50 27.44 17.50
CA GLU A 119 -18.78 28.29 18.45
C GLU A 119 -19.11 27.91 19.89
N GLY A 120 -18.09 27.85 20.74
CA GLY A 120 -18.26 27.49 22.14
C GLY A 120 -16.98 27.57 22.94
N ASN A 121 -17.14 27.52 24.26
CA ASN A 121 -16.05 27.64 25.21
C ASN A 121 -15.20 26.37 25.27
N LEU A 122 -13.90 26.54 25.50
CA LEU A 122 -12.93 25.47 25.66
C LEU A 122 -12.60 25.26 27.13
N THR A 123 -12.14 24.07 27.48
CA THR A 123 -11.64 23.75 28.82
C THR A 123 -10.33 24.49 29.12
N TYR A 124 -9.40 24.51 28.17
CA TYR A 124 -8.21 25.35 28.24
C TYR A 124 -8.57 26.75 27.74
N GLN A 125 -8.28 27.76 28.56
CA GLN A 125 -8.60 29.15 28.21
C GLN A 125 -7.71 29.62 27.07
N VAL A 126 -8.30 30.40 26.16
CA VAL A 126 -7.63 31.00 25.01
C VAL A 126 -7.81 32.51 25.06
N SER A 127 -6.70 33.25 24.97
CA SER A 127 -6.67 34.70 24.81
C SER A 127 -5.98 35.10 23.50
N ASP A 128 -6.06 36.38 23.15
CA ASP A 128 -5.37 36.96 21.99
C ASP A 128 -5.70 36.26 20.65
N LEU A 129 -6.90 35.67 20.57
CA LEU A 129 -7.36 34.92 19.41
C LEU A 129 -7.62 35.87 18.24
N THR A 130 -6.78 35.76 17.21
CA THR A 130 -6.90 36.56 15.98
C THR A 130 -6.55 35.71 14.78
N ALA A 131 -6.90 36.17 13.58
CA ALA A 131 -6.52 35.50 12.35
C ALA A 131 -6.21 36.51 11.24
N THR A 132 -5.44 36.07 10.25
CA THR A 132 -5.15 36.83 9.02
C THR A 132 -5.43 35.95 7.81
N TYR A 133 -5.96 36.56 6.74
CA TYR A 133 -6.17 35.89 5.47
C TYR A 133 -5.66 36.77 4.33
N GLN A 134 -4.54 36.39 3.72
CA GLN A 134 -3.92 37.12 2.61
C GLN A 134 -3.18 36.13 1.70
N ASN A 135 -3.10 36.40 0.40
CA ASN A 135 -2.34 35.56 -0.55
C ASN A 135 -2.65 34.05 -0.50
N SER A 136 -3.94 33.69 -0.34
CA SER A 136 -4.39 32.29 -0.17
C SER A 136 -3.73 31.57 1.03
N GLU A 137 -3.42 32.32 2.07
CA GLU A 137 -2.84 31.83 3.31
C GLU A 137 -3.71 32.29 4.48
N MET A 138 -4.02 31.35 5.37
CA MET A 138 -4.71 31.62 6.62
C MET A 138 -3.74 31.39 7.78
N VAL A 139 -3.65 32.35 8.69
CA VAL A 139 -2.88 32.23 9.92
C VAL A 139 -3.78 32.50 11.11
N ILE A 140 -3.82 31.58 12.07
CA ILE A 140 -4.51 31.72 13.36
C ILE A 140 -3.46 32.01 14.43
N PHE A 141 -3.66 33.06 15.22
CA PHE A 141 -2.83 33.40 16.37
C PHE A 141 -3.64 33.22 17.65
N ALA A 142 -3.02 32.69 18.69
CA ALA A 142 -3.67 32.51 19.99
C ALA A 142 -2.66 32.35 21.13
N THR A 143 -3.10 32.63 22.36
CA THR A 143 -2.39 32.28 23.59
C THR A 143 -3.23 31.30 24.40
N TRP A 144 -2.76 30.07 24.59
CA TRP A 144 -3.41 29.07 25.43
C TRP A 144 -2.90 29.13 26.86
N SER A 145 -3.80 28.97 27.83
CA SER A 145 -3.47 28.74 29.24
C SER A 145 -3.59 27.25 29.54
N LEU A 146 -2.45 26.56 29.57
CA LEU A 146 -2.35 25.12 29.83
C LEU A 146 -1.95 24.87 31.29
N PRO A 147 -2.21 23.67 31.84
CA PRO A 147 -1.62 23.27 33.12
C PRO A 147 -0.08 23.40 33.08
N THR A 148 0.54 23.93 34.14
CA THR A 148 2.00 24.15 34.23
C THR A 148 2.83 22.86 34.17
N THR A 149 2.18 21.70 34.39
CA THR A 149 2.79 20.37 34.22
C THR A 149 2.84 19.90 32.76
N THR A 150 2.30 20.67 31.81
CA THR A 150 2.22 20.28 30.41
C THR A 150 3.59 20.39 29.73
N ALA A 151 4.16 19.27 29.32
CA ALA A 151 5.34 19.26 28.44
C ALA A 151 5.00 18.86 27.01
N THR A 152 3.96 18.03 26.85
CA THR A 152 3.56 17.45 25.57
C THR A 152 2.06 17.63 25.37
N ILE A 153 1.65 18.00 24.17
CA ILE A 153 0.24 18.10 23.77
C ILE A 153 -0.09 17.12 22.64
N ASN A 154 -1.34 16.65 22.60
CA ASN A 154 -1.87 16.04 21.38
C ASN A 154 -2.49 17.14 20.52
N GLN A 155 -2.10 17.17 19.25
CA GLN A 155 -2.61 18.13 18.27
C GLN A 155 -3.32 17.44 17.12
N VAL A 156 -4.30 18.13 16.55
CA VAL A 156 -5.02 17.74 15.34
C VAL A 156 -5.21 19.00 14.51
N TRP A 157 -5.06 18.91 13.20
CA TRP A 157 -5.31 20.03 12.29
C TRP A 157 -6.11 19.56 11.08
N GLN A 158 -6.89 20.46 10.51
CA GLN A 158 -7.79 20.08 9.44
C GLN A 158 -8.27 21.27 8.62
N SER A 159 -8.71 20.99 7.40
CA SER A 159 -9.40 21.96 6.55
C SER A 159 -10.51 21.29 5.76
N GLY A 160 -11.55 22.05 5.43
CA GLY A 160 -12.72 21.53 4.74
C GLY A 160 -13.52 22.58 3.98
N PRO A 161 -14.58 22.16 3.27
CA PRO A 161 -15.43 23.05 2.50
C PRO A 161 -16.22 23.98 3.43
N LEU A 162 -16.35 25.24 3.03
CA LEU A 162 -17.15 26.26 3.71
C LEU A 162 -18.33 26.64 2.82
N SER A 163 -19.54 26.70 3.39
CA SER A 163 -20.74 27.14 2.68
C SER A 163 -21.50 28.19 3.51
N GLY A 164 -21.54 29.44 3.02
CA GLY A 164 -22.27 30.52 3.69
C GLY A 164 -21.84 30.76 5.15
N GLY A 165 -20.54 30.64 5.45
CA GLY A 165 -20.02 30.75 6.82
C GLY A 165 -20.15 29.49 7.68
N ASN A 166 -20.72 28.41 7.14
CA ASN A 166 -20.88 27.14 7.85
C ASN A 166 -19.79 26.15 7.42
N PRO A 167 -18.95 25.66 8.35
CA PRO A 167 -17.99 24.60 8.07
C PRO A 167 -18.69 23.27 7.72
N GLY A 168 -18.37 22.73 6.56
CA GLY A 168 -18.76 21.37 6.14
C GLY A 168 -17.74 20.32 6.56
N GLN A 169 -18.10 19.05 6.42
CA GLN A 169 -17.23 17.92 6.75
C GLN A 169 -15.93 17.97 5.94
N HIS A 170 -14.79 17.83 6.63
CA HIS A 170 -13.49 17.73 5.97
C HIS A 170 -13.35 16.40 5.20
N GLY A 171 -12.42 16.36 4.24
CA GLY A 171 -12.14 15.14 3.47
C GLY A 171 -11.67 13.97 4.33
N SER A 172 -11.82 12.75 3.82
CA SER A 172 -11.37 11.50 4.45
C SER A 172 -10.11 10.90 3.81
N ALA A 173 -9.40 11.69 3.00
CA ALA A 173 -8.15 11.26 2.37
C ALA A 173 -7.06 10.98 3.41
N ALA A 174 -6.02 10.24 3.02
CA ALA A 174 -4.92 9.87 3.91
C ALA A 174 -4.27 11.09 4.59
N ALA A 175 -4.12 12.22 3.88
CA ALA A 175 -3.62 13.45 4.47
C ALA A 175 -4.49 13.93 5.64
N ASN A 176 -5.82 13.98 5.47
CA ASN A 176 -6.76 14.37 6.53
C ASN A 176 -6.70 13.41 7.72
N LEU A 177 -6.76 12.10 7.47
CA LEU A 177 -6.78 11.08 8.53
C LEU A 177 -5.48 11.03 9.35
N ASN A 178 -4.36 11.48 8.76
CA ASN A 178 -3.06 11.54 9.41
C ASN A 178 -2.67 12.94 9.91
N SER A 179 -3.54 13.95 9.77
CA SER A 179 -3.30 15.32 10.26
C SER A 179 -3.50 15.43 11.78
N LYS A 180 -2.66 14.70 12.51
CA LYS A 180 -2.66 14.58 13.97
C LYS A 180 -1.29 14.12 14.48
N GLY A 181 -0.96 14.45 15.72
CA GLY A 181 0.30 14.00 16.33
C GLY A 181 0.47 14.48 17.76
N THR A 182 1.64 14.23 18.34
CA THR A 182 2.04 14.83 19.62
C THR A 182 3.27 15.71 19.42
N VAL A 183 3.33 16.80 20.16
CA VAL A 183 4.47 17.72 20.15
C VAL A 183 4.89 18.04 21.57
N ASN A 184 6.19 17.93 21.83
CA ASN A 184 6.79 18.42 23.06
C ASN A 184 7.04 19.92 22.91
N LEU A 185 6.37 20.72 23.74
CA LEU A 185 6.40 22.18 23.65
C LEU A 185 7.74 22.79 24.03
N LEU A 186 8.54 22.08 24.85
CA LEU A 186 9.85 22.54 25.33
C LEU A 186 10.97 22.25 24.32
N SER A 187 11.00 21.03 23.79
CA SER A 187 12.08 20.59 22.91
C SER A 187 11.81 20.81 21.43
N GLY A 188 10.57 21.16 21.06
CA GLY A 188 10.16 21.20 19.64
C GLY A 188 10.00 19.82 19.01
N GLN A 189 10.32 18.74 19.74
CA GLN A 189 10.30 17.40 19.18
C GLN A 189 8.86 16.95 18.95
N THR A 190 8.54 16.74 17.69
CA THR A 190 7.33 16.01 17.31
C THR A 190 7.57 14.53 17.48
N GLN A 191 6.86 13.94 18.43
CA GLN A 191 6.59 12.51 18.35
C GLN A 191 5.41 12.37 17.40
N SER A 192 5.70 12.16 16.13
CA SER A 192 4.68 11.56 15.26
C SER A 192 4.31 10.23 15.93
N GLN A 193 3.14 10.16 16.57
CA GLN A 193 2.66 8.91 17.15
C GLN A 193 2.79 7.85 16.06
N ALA A 194 3.71 6.91 16.28
CA ALA A 194 4.02 5.86 15.34
C ALA A 194 2.79 4.99 15.01
N GLY A 195 1.61 5.21 15.62
CA GLY A 195 0.36 4.56 15.26
C GLY A 195 -0.14 4.89 13.84
N GLY A 196 -0.01 6.13 13.36
CA GLY A 196 -0.46 6.51 12.00
C GLY A 196 0.51 6.04 10.91
N ASN A 197 1.80 6.34 11.08
CA ASN A 197 2.85 5.92 10.16
C ASN A 197 3.14 4.42 10.20
N SER A 198 3.18 3.76 11.37
CA SER A 198 3.47 2.31 11.41
C SER A 198 2.31 1.47 10.90
N ARG A 199 1.05 1.86 11.13
CA ARG A 199 -0.10 1.11 10.62
C ARG A 199 -0.21 1.26 9.11
N THR A 200 -0.14 2.48 8.58
CA THR A 200 -0.12 2.71 7.13
C THR A 200 1.09 2.04 6.49
N ARG A 201 2.28 2.14 7.10
CA ARG A 201 3.47 1.40 6.66
C ARG A 201 3.27 -0.11 6.71
N LYS A 202 2.67 -0.68 7.76
CA LYS A 202 2.35 -2.12 7.85
C LYS A 202 1.32 -2.54 6.81
N ARG A 203 0.31 -1.71 6.52
CA ARG A 203 -0.67 -1.93 5.44
C ARG A 203 0.00 -1.91 4.07
N ASN A 204 0.90 -0.95 3.83
CA ASN A 204 1.68 -0.86 2.60
C ASN A 204 2.65 -2.04 2.46
N ILE A 205 3.36 -2.41 3.53
CA ILE A 205 4.24 -3.59 3.57
C ILE A 205 3.42 -4.85 3.27
N HIS A 206 2.27 -5.04 3.94
CA HIS A 206 1.36 -6.14 3.65
C HIS A 206 0.95 -6.16 2.17
N GLY A 207 0.52 -5.02 1.63
CA GLY A 207 0.12 -4.91 0.22
C GLY A 207 1.25 -5.27 -0.74
N VAL A 208 2.44 -4.71 -0.57
CA VAL A 208 3.60 -4.96 -1.43
C VAL A 208 4.06 -6.42 -1.33
N LEU A 209 4.20 -6.96 -0.11
CA LEU A 209 4.62 -8.35 0.09
C LEU A 209 3.68 -9.31 -0.63
N ASN A 210 2.36 -9.12 -0.50
CA ASN A 210 1.37 -9.99 -1.12
C ASN A 210 1.24 -9.79 -2.64
N ALA A 211 1.38 -8.56 -3.15
CA ALA A 211 1.39 -8.30 -4.58
C ALA A 211 2.60 -8.98 -5.26
N VAL A 212 3.79 -8.85 -4.70
CA VAL A 212 5.00 -9.47 -5.24
C VAL A 212 4.94 -11.00 -5.14
N SER A 213 4.59 -11.54 -3.97
CA SER A 213 4.55 -13.00 -3.77
C SER A 213 3.39 -13.66 -4.52
N TRP A 214 2.16 -13.42 -4.08
CA TRP A 214 0.96 -14.09 -4.56
C TRP A 214 0.50 -13.56 -5.93
N GLY A 215 0.71 -12.27 -6.20
CA GLY A 215 0.25 -11.64 -7.44
C GLY A 215 1.19 -11.82 -8.63
N ILE A 216 2.50 -11.97 -8.40
CA ILE A 216 3.51 -11.96 -9.46
C ILE A 216 4.32 -13.27 -9.49
N LEU A 217 4.97 -13.63 -8.38
CA LEU A 217 5.85 -14.79 -8.36
C LEU A 217 5.08 -16.13 -8.49
N MET A 218 3.91 -16.25 -7.87
CA MET A 218 3.06 -17.45 -8.02
C MET A 218 2.66 -17.74 -9.47
N PRO A 219 2.03 -16.81 -10.23
CA PRO A 219 1.71 -17.03 -11.64
C PRO A 219 2.97 -17.17 -12.52
N LEU A 220 4.03 -16.42 -12.25
CA LEU A 220 5.30 -16.57 -12.97
C LEU A 220 5.86 -17.99 -12.83
N GLY A 221 5.90 -18.54 -11.62
CA GLY A 221 6.36 -19.91 -11.37
C GLY A 221 5.51 -20.96 -12.10
N ALA A 222 4.20 -20.74 -12.22
CA ALA A 222 3.31 -21.62 -12.98
C ALA A 222 3.59 -21.55 -14.50
N ILE A 223 3.81 -20.35 -15.05
CA ILE A 223 4.20 -20.13 -16.45
C ILE A 223 5.52 -20.85 -16.75
N ILE A 224 6.53 -20.71 -15.88
CA ILE A 224 7.83 -21.40 -15.99
C ILE A 224 7.62 -22.92 -16.09
N ALA A 225 6.87 -23.52 -15.16
CA ALA A 225 6.64 -24.96 -15.15
C ALA A 225 5.87 -25.46 -16.38
N ARG A 226 4.86 -24.71 -16.83
CA ARG A 226 4.03 -25.10 -17.97
C ARG A 226 4.82 -25.07 -19.28
N TYR A 227 5.56 -23.99 -19.53
CA TYR A 227 6.15 -23.74 -20.84
C TYR A 227 7.60 -24.23 -20.97
N LEU A 228 8.43 -24.11 -19.93
CA LEU A 228 9.82 -24.56 -20.03
C LEU A 228 9.95 -26.08 -20.02
N LYS A 229 9.02 -26.79 -19.37
CA LYS A 229 8.97 -28.26 -19.34
C LYS A 229 8.83 -28.90 -20.73
N VAL A 230 8.39 -28.14 -21.74
CA VAL A 230 8.26 -28.62 -23.13
C VAL A 230 9.63 -28.84 -23.80
N PHE A 231 10.66 -28.11 -23.36
CA PHE A 231 12.01 -28.15 -23.95
C PHE A 231 12.87 -29.21 -23.23
N LYS A 232 13.32 -30.23 -23.98
CA LYS A 232 14.21 -31.27 -23.42
C LYS A 232 15.51 -30.69 -22.85
N SER A 233 16.06 -29.64 -23.44
CA SER A 233 17.26 -28.95 -22.97
C SER A 233 17.08 -28.19 -21.65
N ALA A 234 15.83 -27.98 -21.22
CA ALA A 234 15.51 -27.31 -19.96
C ALA A 234 15.26 -28.32 -18.83
N ASP A 235 15.41 -29.63 -19.04
CA ASP A 235 15.34 -30.63 -17.97
C ASP A 235 16.74 -30.83 -17.36
N PRO A 236 16.90 -30.76 -16.02
CA PRO A 236 15.91 -30.54 -14.96
C PRO A 236 15.70 -29.06 -14.57
N ALA A 237 16.31 -28.10 -15.27
CA ALA A 237 16.30 -26.68 -14.94
C ALA A 237 14.89 -26.08 -14.74
N TRP A 238 13.89 -26.44 -15.56
CA TRP A 238 12.51 -25.94 -15.41
C TRP A 238 11.92 -26.27 -14.04
N PHE A 239 12.26 -27.44 -13.49
CA PHE A 239 11.75 -27.91 -12.22
C PHE A 239 12.37 -27.11 -11.07
N TYR A 240 13.69 -26.87 -11.12
CA TYR A 240 14.39 -26.03 -10.15
C TYR A 240 13.94 -24.57 -10.21
N LEU A 241 13.74 -24.01 -11.40
CA LEU A 241 13.22 -22.65 -11.56
C LEU A 241 11.80 -22.52 -10.99
N HIS A 242 10.93 -23.50 -11.25
CA HIS A 242 9.59 -23.52 -10.70
C HIS A 242 9.60 -23.58 -9.17
N ILE A 243 10.28 -24.59 -8.59
CA ILE A 243 10.29 -24.79 -7.14
C ILE A 243 10.92 -23.59 -6.42
N THR A 244 12.04 -23.05 -6.91
CA THR A 244 12.66 -21.86 -6.31
C THR A 244 11.70 -20.67 -6.35
N CYS A 245 11.06 -20.41 -7.49
CA CYS A 245 10.08 -19.33 -7.61
C CYS A 245 8.91 -19.51 -6.64
N GLN A 246 8.33 -20.72 -6.55
CA GLN A 246 7.19 -21.00 -5.68
C GLN A 246 7.55 -20.96 -4.19
N THR A 247 8.70 -21.52 -3.80
CA THR A 247 9.15 -21.48 -2.41
C THR A 247 9.46 -20.05 -1.97
N SER A 248 10.13 -19.25 -2.80
CA SER A 248 10.37 -17.82 -2.51
C SER A 248 9.06 -17.04 -2.40
N ALA A 249 8.12 -17.25 -3.32
CA ALA A 249 6.80 -16.64 -3.27
C ALA A 249 6.08 -16.99 -1.96
N TYR A 250 6.06 -18.27 -1.58
CA TYR A 250 5.38 -18.72 -0.38
C TYR A 250 6.00 -18.14 0.89
N ILE A 251 7.34 -18.12 1.03
CA ILE A 251 8.03 -17.53 2.20
C ILE A 251 7.69 -16.05 2.38
N ILE A 252 7.77 -15.26 1.30
CA ILE A 252 7.41 -13.83 1.31
C ILE A 252 5.92 -13.67 1.62
N GLY A 253 5.09 -14.54 1.03
CA GLY A 253 3.64 -14.55 1.21
C GLY A 253 3.21 -14.85 2.66
N VAL A 254 3.93 -15.71 3.38
CA VAL A 254 3.70 -15.98 4.81
C VAL A 254 3.92 -14.70 5.63
N ALA A 255 4.99 -13.94 5.38
CA ALA A 255 5.25 -12.68 6.06
C ALA A 255 4.16 -11.63 5.76
N GLY A 256 3.72 -11.56 4.50
CA GLY A 256 2.58 -10.74 4.07
C GLY A 256 1.30 -11.11 4.82
N TRP A 257 0.94 -12.40 4.85
CA TRP A 257 -0.24 -12.92 5.53
C TRP A 257 -0.21 -12.66 7.04
N ALA A 258 0.91 -12.94 7.71
CA ALA A 258 1.09 -12.70 9.14
C ALA A 258 0.91 -11.22 9.51
N THR A 259 1.45 -10.32 8.68
CA THR A 259 1.25 -8.86 8.85
C THR A 259 -0.23 -8.49 8.72
N GLY A 260 -0.96 -9.15 7.81
CA GLY A 260 -2.41 -8.97 7.62
C GLY A 260 -3.24 -9.42 8.83
N LEU A 261 -2.92 -10.57 9.41
CA LEU A 261 -3.57 -11.03 10.66
C LEU A 261 -3.32 -10.07 11.82
N LYS A 262 -2.09 -9.58 11.98
CA LYS A 262 -1.75 -8.61 13.02
C LYS A 262 -2.53 -7.32 12.85
N LEU A 263 -2.62 -6.80 11.62
CA LEU A 263 -3.44 -5.62 11.30
C LEU A 263 -4.93 -5.81 11.61
N GLY A 264 -5.48 -7.02 11.45
CA GLY A 264 -6.85 -7.35 11.79
C GLY A 264 -7.09 -7.43 13.31
N SER A 265 -6.17 -8.06 14.06
CA SER A 265 -6.26 -8.17 15.52
C SER A 265 -6.16 -6.82 16.24
N ASP A 266 -5.38 -5.88 15.70
CA ASP A 266 -5.18 -4.56 16.31
C ASP A 266 -6.38 -3.61 16.10
N ASN A 267 -7.45 -4.04 15.41
CA ASN A 267 -8.55 -3.17 14.98
C ASN A 267 -9.94 -3.78 15.26
N GLY A 268 -10.35 -3.83 16.53
CA GLY A 268 -11.62 -4.44 16.97
C GLY A 268 -12.94 -3.80 16.50
N LYS A 269 -12.92 -2.83 15.55
CA LYS A 269 -14.11 -2.06 15.13
C LYS A 269 -14.43 -2.06 13.63
N ILE A 270 -13.52 -2.54 12.75
CA ILE A 270 -13.76 -2.64 11.30
C ILE A 270 -13.13 -3.94 10.82
N GLN A 271 -13.95 -4.92 10.41
CA GLN A 271 -13.48 -6.16 9.80
C GLN A 271 -13.77 -6.16 8.30
N TYR A 272 -12.73 -6.37 7.50
CA TYR A 272 -12.85 -6.60 6.06
C TYR A 272 -12.99 -8.09 5.80
N ASP A 273 -14.16 -8.63 6.14
CA ASP A 273 -14.37 -10.08 6.26
C ASP A 273 -14.09 -10.82 4.94
N ALA A 274 -14.47 -10.26 3.80
CA ALA A 274 -14.25 -10.90 2.51
C ALA A 274 -12.76 -11.04 2.15
N HIS A 275 -11.96 -9.97 2.25
CA HIS A 275 -10.53 -10.02 1.95
C HIS A 275 -9.78 -10.93 2.92
N ARG A 276 -10.15 -10.89 4.21
CA ARG A 276 -9.57 -11.75 5.24
C ARG A 276 -9.87 -13.23 4.99
N ASN A 277 -11.13 -13.57 4.72
CA ASN A 277 -11.55 -14.95 4.52
C ASN A 277 -10.89 -15.55 3.27
N ILE A 278 -10.89 -14.81 2.14
CA ILE A 278 -10.18 -15.24 0.93
C ILE A 278 -8.69 -15.40 1.21
N GLY A 279 -8.07 -14.45 1.92
CA GLY A 279 -6.65 -14.52 2.30
C GLY A 279 -6.30 -15.75 3.14
N ILE A 280 -7.16 -16.14 4.09
CA ILE A 280 -6.99 -17.36 4.90
C ILE A 280 -7.15 -18.60 4.02
N THR A 281 -8.20 -18.68 3.20
CA THR A 281 -8.41 -19.80 2.28
C THR A 281 -7.22 -19.99 1.34
N LEU A 282 -6.75 -18.90 0.74
CA LEU A 282 -5.59 -18.87 -0.14
C LEU A 282 -4.33 -19.38 0.58
N PHE A 283 -4.09 -18.91 1.81
CA PHE A 283 -2.95 -19.36 2.60
C PHE A 283 -3.01 -20.88 2.84
N CYS A 284 -4.15 -21.42 3.26
CA CYS A 284 -4.34 -22.86 3.46
C CYS A 284 -4.08 -23.67 2.17
N LEU A 285 -4.61 -23.22 1.03
CA LEU A 285 -4.39 -23.87 -0.26
C LEU A 285 -2.91 -23.76 -0.71
N GLY A 286 -2.24 -22.65 -0.44
CA GLY A 286 -0.81 -22.48 -0.68
C GLY A 286 0.03 -23.43 0.18
N THR A 287 -0.31 -23.62 1.45
CA THR A 287 0.36 -24.59 2.33
C THR A 287 0.20 -26.01 1.80
N LEU A 288 -1.00 -26.37 1.35
CA LEU A 288 -1.26 -27.65 0.69
C LEU A 288 -0.37 -27.84 -0.55
N GLN A 289 -0.12 -26.79 -1.33
CA GLN A 289 0.81 -26.83 -2.47
C GLN A 289 2.26 -27.07 -2.05
N VAL A 290 2.72 -26.54 -0.92
CA VAL A 290 4.06 -26.84 -0.38
C VAL A 290 4.17 -28.33 -0.02
N PHE A 291 3.14 -28.90 0.61
CA PHE A 291 3.10 -30.35 0.89
C PHE A 291 3.07 -31.22 -0.37
N ALA A 292 2.60 -30.67 -1.52
CA ALA A 292 2.66 -31.39 -2.79
C ALA A 292 4.08 -31.79 -3.17
N LEU A 293 5.11 -31.01 -2.78
CA LEU A 293 6.50 -31.37 -2.98
C LEU A 293 6.89 -32.64 -2.21
N LEU A 294 6.53 -32.70 -0.91
CA LEU A 294 6.87 -33.82 -0.03
C LEU A 294 6.14 -35.10 -0.42
N LEU A 295 4.91 -34.96 -0.90
CA LEU A 295 4.05 -36.07 -1.32
C LEU A 295 4.22 -36.44 -2.80
N ARG A 296 5.22 -35.88 -3.50
CA ARG A 296 5.42 -36.05 -4.94
C ARG A 296 5.78 -37.51 -5.28
N PRO A 297 4.90 -38.29 -5.95
CA PRO A 297 5.20 -39.68 -6.31
C PRO A 297 6.25 -39.76 -7.43
N LYS A 298 6.96 -40.89 -7.50
CA LYS A 298 7.86 -41.22 -8.62
C LYS A 298 7.09 -41.18 -9.96
N PRO A 299 7.75 -40.84 -11.10
CA PRO A 299 7.08 -40.64 -12.38
C PRO A 299 6.22 -41.81 -12.88
N ASP A 300 6.63 -43.03 -12.54
CA ASP A 300 6.05 -44.33 -12.90
C ASP A 300 4.94 -44.80 -11.93
N HIS A 301 4.71 -44.09 -10.82
CA HIS A 301 3.76 -44.51 -9.79
C HIS A 301 2.29 -44.18 -10.16
N LYS A 302 1.34 -45.08 -9.92
CA LYS A 302 -0.10 -44.86 -10.22
C LYS A 302 -0.70 -43.58 -9.61
N TYR A 303 -0.24 -43.20 -8.41
CA TYR A 303 -0.69 -41.97 -7.74
C TYR A 303 -0.14 -40.67 -8.37
N ARG A 304 0.81 -40.76 -9.30
CA ARG A 304 1.37 -39.61 -10.03
C ARG A 304 0.28 -38.84 -10.78
N LEU A 305 -0.70 -39.54 -11.35
CA LEU A 305 -1.82 -38.94 -12.07
C LEU A 305 -2.68 -38.08 -11.14
N TYR A 306 -3.15 -38.65 -10.03
CA TYR A 306 -3.96 -37.95 -9.04
C TYR A 306 -3.21 -36.76 -8.43
N TRP A 307 -1.93 -36.93 -8.14
CA TRP A 307 -1.07 -35.85 -7.67
C TRP A 307 -0.99 -34.70 -8.69
N ASN A 308 -0.84 -35.00 -9.99
CA ASN A 308 -0.80 -33.96 -11.03
C ASN A 308 -2.15 -33.20 -11.12
N ILE A 309 -3.28 -33.90 -11.04
CA ILE A 309 -4.61 -33.27 -11.07
C ILE A 309 -4.77 -32.34 -9.87
N TYR A 310 -4.51 -32.85 -8.67
CA TYR A 310 -4.53 -32.08 -7.44
C TYR A 310 -3.63 -30.84 -7.52
N HIS A 311 -2.35 -31.03 -7.85
CA HIS A 311 -1.34 -29.97 -7.88
C HIS A 311 -1.70 -28.88 -8.88
N HIS A 312 -2.14 -29.24 -10.09
CA HIS A 312 -2.54 -28.25 -11.09
C HIS A 312 -3.83 -27.52 -10.69
N THR A 313 -4.88 -28.25 -10.31
CA THR A 313 -6.19 -27.66 -10.01
C THR A 313 -6.09 -26.71 -8.83
N VAL A 314 -5.51 -27.15 -7.71
CA VAL A 314 -5.34 -26.29 -6.54
C VAL A 314 -4.41 -25.11 -6.88
N GLY A 315 -3.40 -25.30 -7.74
CA GLY A 315 -2.46 -24.26 -8.12
C GLY A 315 -3.13 -23.12 -8.90
N TYR A 316 -4.00 -23.45 -9.86
CA TYR A 316 -4.79 -22.45 -10.58
C TYR A 316 -5.79 -21.73 -9.68
N VAL A 317 -6.43 -22.46 -8.75
CA VAL A 317 -7.33 -21.84 -7.76
C VAL A 317 -6.57 -20.82 -6.91
N VAL A 318 -5.37 -21.15 -6.42
CA VAL A 318 -4.52 -20.22 -5.66
C VAL A 318 -4.22 -18.95 -6.47
N ILE A 319 -3.86 -19.07 -7.75
CA ILE A 319 -3.57 -17.91 -8.61
C ILE A 319 -4.82 -17.02 -8.78
N ILE A 320 -5.98 -17.61 -9.07
CA ILE A 320 -7.24 -16.87 -9.26
C ILE A 320 -7.63 -16.14 -7.98
N LEU A 321 -7.61 -16.84 -6.84
CA LEU A 321 -7.92 -16.25 -5.54
C LEU A 321 -6.92 -15.15 -5.16
N SER A 322 -5.64 -15.30 -5.53
CA SER A 322 -4.60 -14.28 -5.28
C SER A 322 -4.93 -12.98 -6.01
N ILE A 323 -5.27 -13.06 -7.30
CA ILE A 323 -5.62 -11.88 -8.10
C ILE A 323 -6.85 -11.17 -7.52
N ILE A 324 -7.92 -11.92 -7.23
CA ILE A 324 -9.14 -11.38 -6.62
C ILE A 324 -8.83 -10.71 -5.28
N ASN A 325 -8.03 -11.36 -4.44
CA ASN A 325 -7.75 -10.86 -3.11
C ASN A 325 -6.86 -9.62 -3.13
N ILE A 326 -5.95 -9.50 -4.10
CA ILE A 326 -5.12 -8.32 -4.29
C ILE A 326 -5.97 -7.12 -4.73
N PHE A 327 -6.91 -7.30 -5.67
CA PHE A 327 -7.82 -6.21 -6.03
C PHE A 327 -8.67 -5.75 -4.84
N LYS A 328 -9.22 -6.68 -4.05
CA LYS A 328 -9.91 -6.33 -2.80
C LYS A 328 -8.98 -5.59 -1.82
N GLY A 329 -7.73 -6.02 -1.71
CA GLY A 329 -6.72 -5.37 -0.86
C GLY A 329 -6.40 -3.95 -1.32
N LEU A 330 -6.29 -3.72 -2.63
CA LEU A 330 -6.10 -2.40 -3.22
C LEU A 330 -7.31 -1.49 -2.98
N ASP A 331 -8.53 -2.01 -3.15
CA ASP A 331 -9.76 -1.24 -2.87
C ASP A 331 -9.89 -0.87 -1.37
N ILE A 332 -9.38 -1.73 -0.47
CA ILE A 332 -9.31 -1.43 0.98
C ILE A 332 -8.21 -0.40 1.29
N LEU A 333 -7.06 -0.52 0.63
CA LEU A 333 -5.93 0.38 0.84
C LEU A 333 -6.19 1.78 0.28
N ASP A 334 -7.00 1.86 -0.78
CA ASP A 334 -7.31 3.06 -1.56
C ASP A 334 -6.05 3.88 -1.92
N PRO A 335 -5.04 3.26 -2.57
CA PRO A 335 -3.83 3.96 -2.96
C PRO A 335 -4.08 4.84 -4.19
N GLU A 336 -3.11 5.68 -4.55
CA GLU A 336 -3.14 6.40 -5.83
C GLU A 336 -3.40 5.44 -7.01
N LYS A 337 -4.22 5.88 -7.97
CA LYS A 337 -4.68 5.05 -9.12
C LYS A 337 -3.55 4.30 -9.83
N LYS A 338 -2.36 4.92 -9.92
CA LYS A 338 -1.14 4.34 -10.52
C LYS A 338 -0.79 2.95 -9.98
N TRP A 339 -1.07 2.64 -8.71
CA TRP A 339 -0.79 1.33 -8.11
C TRP A 339 -1.71 0.24 -8.66
N LYS A 340 -3.00 0.53 -8.78
CA LYS A 340 -3.99 -0.38 -9.37
C LYS A 340 -3.71 -0.58 -10.86
N ASP A 341 -3.42 0.51 -11.57
CA ASP A 341 -3.09 0.47 -13.00
C ASP A 341 -1.79 -0.32 -13.27
N SER A 342 -0.77 -0.14 -12.42
CA SER A 342 0.49 -0.90 -12.51
C SER A 342 0.26 -2.39 -12.34
N TYR A 343 -0.54 -2.79 -11.35
CA TYR A 343 -0.84 -4.20 -11.13
C TYR A 343 -1.65 -4.82 -12.28
N ILE A 344 -2.61 -4.08 -12.84
CA ILE A 344 -3.34 -4.47 -14.06
C ILE A 344 -2.36 -4.68 -15.22
N GLY A 345 -1.44 -3.73 -15.44
CA GLY A 345 -0.40 -3.83 -16.47
C GLY A 345 0.46 -5.10 -16.33
N ILE A 346 0.84 -5.45 -15.09
CA ILE A 346 1.62 -6.68 -14.82
C ILE A 346 0.82 -7.94 -15.15
N ILE A 347 -0.46 -8.01 -14.77
CA ILE A 347 -1.32 -9.17 -15.10
C ILE A 347 -1.46 -9.31 -16.62
N ILE A 348 -1.71 -8.22 -17.32
CA ILE A 348 -1.82 -8.21 -18.79
C ILE A 348 -0.52 -8.71 -19.43
N ALA A 349 0.63 -8.23 -18.95
CA ALA A 349 1.93 -8.66 -19.44
C ALA A 349 2.18 -10.17 -19.21
N LEU A 350 1.89 -10.68 -18.01
CA LEU A 350 2.01 -12.11 -17.70
C LEU A 350 1.06 -12.95 -18.56
N GLY A 351 -0.18 -12.49 -18.76
CA GLY A 351 -1.16 -13.13 -19.64
C GLY A 351 -0.70 -13.17 -21.10
N ALA A 352 -0.20 -12.06 -21.62
CA ALA A 352 0.33 -11.98 -22.98
C ALA A 352 1.54 -12.92 -23.18
N ILE A 353 2.47 -12.95 -22.22
CA ILE A 353 3.59 -13.89 -22.23
C ILE A 353 3.08 -15.34 -22.24
N ALA A 354 2.10 -15.68 -21.42
CA ALA A 354 1.53 -17.02 -21.38
C ALA A 354 0.89 -17.41 -22.73
N VAL A 355 0.11 -16.51 -23.35
CA VAL A 355 -0.52 -16.75 -24.66
C VAL A 355 0.53 -16.96 -25.76
N LEU A 356 1.58 -16.13 -25.79
CA LEU A 356 2.66 -16.27 -26.77
C LEU A 356 3.43 -17.58 -26.58
N LEU A 357 3.75 -17.94 -25.33
CA LEU A 357 4.42 -19.19 -25.02
C LEU A 357 3.53 -20.41 -25.31
N GLU A 358 2.23 -20.32 -25.08
CA GLU A 358 1.25 -21.35 -25.47
C GLU A 358 1.31 -21.58 -26.98
N ALA A 359 1.15 -20.54 -27.80
CA ALA A 359 1.23 -20.65 -29.26
C ALA A 359 2.57 -21.27 -29.72
N TYR A 360 3.69 -20.80 -29.17
CA TYR A 360 5.02 -21.29 -29.53
C TYR A 360 5.27 -22.74 -29.11
N THR A 361 4.87 -23.12 -27.89
CA THR A 361 5.05 -24.49 -27.41
C THR A 361 4.15 -25.48 -28.16
N TRP A 362 2.92 -25.09 -28.52
CA TRP A 362 2.07 -25.89 -29.39
C TRP A 362 2.70 -26.09 -30.78
N PHE A 363 3.27 -25.04 -31.37
CA PHE A 363 4.00 -25.17 -32.63
C PHE A 363 5.14 -26.20 -32.54
N ILE A 364 5.94 -26.16 -31.47
CA ILE A 364 7.01 -27.14 -31.24
C ILE A 364 6.44 -28.57 -31.08
N VAL A 365 5.39 -28.74 -30.28
CA VAL A 365 4.76 -30.05 -30.04
C VAL A 365 4.23 -30.64 -31.34
N LEU A 366 3.54 -29.83 -32.17
CA LEU A 366 3.03 -30.26 -33.48
C LEU A 366 4.16 -30.60 -34.46
N LYS A 367 5.22 -29.79 -34.51
CA LYS A 367 6.40 -30.05 -35.34
C LYS A 367 7.09 -31.36 -34.96
N ARG A 368 7.23 -31.65 -33.66
CA ARG A 368 7.80 -32.90 -33.15
C ARG A 368 6.95 -34.11 -33.53
N LYS A 369 5.61 -34.05 -33.31
CA LYS A 369 4.69 -35.10 -33.73
C LYS A 369 4.77 -35.39 -35.24
N ARG A 370 4.86 -34.35 -36.07
CA ARG A 370 5.02 -34.49 -37.53
C ARG A 370 6.35 -35.15 -37.91
N SER A 371 7.43 -34.87 -37.18
CA SER A 371 8.74 -35.50 -37.40
C SER A 371 8.74 -36.97 -37.01
N GLU A 372 8.18 -37.32 -35.84
CA GLU A 372 8.08 -38.69 -35.34
C GLU A 372 7.19 -39.56 -36.24
N GLY A 373 6.06 -39.02 -36.72
CA GLY A 373 5.19 -39.71 -37.67
C GLY A 373 5.84 -39.97 -39.05
N LYS A 374 6.71 -39.06 -39.52
CA LYS A 374 7.49 -39.27 -40.75
C LYS A 374 8.54 -40.37 -40.60
N VAL A 375 9.15 -40.51 -39.42
CA VAL A 375 10.14 -41.56 -39.14
C VAL A 375 9.47 -42.94 -39.06
N GLN A 376 8.27 -43.05 -38.48
CA GLN A 376 7.50 -44.30 -38.49
C GLN A 376 7.03 -44.70 -39.91
N TYR A 377 6.63 -43.74 -40.75
CA TYR A 377 6.16 -44.02 -42.11
C TYR A 377 7.29 -44.49 -43.07
N ASN A 378 8.51 -44.00 -42.89
CA ASN A 378 9.66 -44.44 -43.68
C ASN A 378 10.28 -45.77 -43.20
N GLY A 379 9.86 -46.29 -42.03
CA GLY A 379 10.36 -47.55 -41.47
C GLY A 379 9.59 -48.81 -41.90
N THR A 380 8.51 -48.69 -42.69
CA THR A 380 7.64 -49.81 -43.09
C THR A 380 7.73 -50.24 -44.55
N ASN A 381 8.68 -49.70 -45.34
CA ASN A 381 8.91 -50.14 -46.72
C ASN A 381 10.25 -50.89 -46.83
N GLY A 382 10.20 -52.20 -46.61
CA GLY A 382 11.30 -53.14 -46.85
C GLY A 382 10.83 -54.59 -46.73
N VAL A 383 10.23 -55.10 -47.79
CA VAL A 383 9.69 -56.47 -47.90
C VAL A 383 10.78 -57.45 -48.37
N ASN A 384 10.85 -58.60 -47.68
CA ASN A 384 11.32 -59.96 -48.04
C ASN A 384 12.51 -60.19 -48.99
N GLY A 385 13.45 -61.03 -48.53
CA GLY A 385 14.34 -61.84 -49.37
C GLY A 385 14.84 -63.09 -48.62
N HIS A 386 14.54 -64.27 -49.16
CA HIS A 386 14.78 -65.60 -48.59
C HIS A 386 16.26 -66.03 -48.47
N GLY A 387 16.56 -66.79 -47.40
CA GLY A 387 17.23 -68.11 -47.44
C GLY A 387 18.72 -68.22 -47.76
N ALA A 388 19.53 -68.62 -46.78
CA ALA A 388 20.50 -69.70 -46.93
C ALA A 388 20.99 -70.19 -45.55
N ARG A 389 21.16 -71.51 -45.46
CA ARG A 389 21.48 -72.35 -44.30
C ARG A 389 22.96 -72.74 -44.35
N GLN A 390 23.70 -72.68 -43.24
CA GLN A 390 24.85 -73.55 -42.89
C GLN A 390 25.23 -73.27 -41.42
N GLN A 391 24.89 -74.11 -40.44
CA GLN A 391 25.50 -75.38 -39.96
C GLN A 391 26.77 -75.23 -39.07
N GLN A 392 26.61 -75.67 -37.81
CA GLN A 392 27.57 -76.29 -36.85
C GLN A 392 28.82 -75.49 -36.42
N GLY A 393 29.09 -75.26 -35.13
CA GLY A 393 29.48 -76.19 -34.04
C GLY A 393 30.72 -75.52 -33.39
N VAL A 394 30.99 -75.49 -32.08
CA VAL A 394 30.81 -76.36 -30.91
C VAL A 394 30.54 -75.46 -29.69
#